data_AF-A0A1V2RPH3-F1
#
_entry.id   AF-A0A1V2RPH3-F1
#
_cell.length_a   1.000
_cell.length_b   1.000
_cell.length_c   1.000
_cell.angle_alpha   90.00
_cell.angle_beta   90.00
_cell.angle_gamma   90.00
#
_symmetry.space_group_name_H-M   'P 1'
#
loop_
_entity.id
_entity.type
_entity.pdbx_description
1 polymer ?
#
loop_
_entity_poly.entity_id
_entity_poly.type
_entity_poly.pdbx_seq_one_letter_code
_entity_poly.pdbx_strand_id
1 'polypeptide(L)' 'MRPYCDRLVAAGAEIVFPLQEVPTGAAFNAGHPDGTVVEYVHHRPTPQGG' A
#
# COMPACT_ATOMS: atom_id res chain seq x y z
N MET A 1 -1.95 -7.64 0.48
CA MET A 1 -1.34 -6.37 0.03
C MET A 1 -0.65 -6.47 -1.33
N ARG A 2 0.22 -7.47 -1.60
CA ARG A 2 0.81 -7.70 -2.94
C ARG A 2 -0.20 -7.66 -4.13
N PRO A 3 -1.36 -8.34 -4.07
CA PRO A 3 -2.32 -8.30 -5.19
C PRO A 3 -2.97 -6.92 -5.44
N TYR A 4 -2.85 -6.00 -4.48
CA TYR A 4 -3.34 -4.63 -4.62
C TYR A 4 -2.26 -3.73 -5.22
N CYS A 5 -1.01 -3.87 -4.77
CA CYS A 5 0.16 -3.26 -5.41
C CYS A 5 0.21 -3.60 -6.91
N ASP A 6 0.10 -4.87 -7.27
CA ASP A 6 0.15 -5.31 -8.69
C ASP A 6 -0.98 -4.69 -9.53
N ARG A 7 -2.18 -4.56 -8.93
CA ARG A 7 -3.32 -3.92 -9.59
C ARG A 7 -3.10 -2.43 -9.85
N LEU A 8 -2.49 -1.72 -8.91
CA LEU A 8 -2.17 -0.30 -9.10
C LEU A 8 -1.11 -0.10 -10.18
N VAL A 9 -0.08 -0.94 -10.20
CA VAL A 9 0.95 -0.91 -11.26
C VAL A 9 0.32 -1.18 -12.62
N ALA A 10 -0.56 -2.18 -12.73
CA ALA A 10 -1.29 -2.45 -13.97
C ALA A 10 -2.21 -1.30 -14.42
N ALA A 11 -2.65 -0.44 -13.48
CA ALA A 11 -3.43 0.77 -13.75
C ALA A 11 -2.57 2.01 -14.04
N GLY A 12 -1.24 1.87 -14.12
CA GLY A 12 -0.31 2.96 -14.43
C GLY A 12 0.26 3.69 -13.22
N ALA A 13 0.09 3.16 -12.01
CA ALA A 13 0.73 3.72 -10.82
C ALA A 13 2.20 3.31 -10.73
N GLU A 14 3.03 4.21 -10.21
CA GLU A 14 4.46 3.96 -9.93
C GLU A 14 4.67 3.71 -8.44
N ILE A 15 5.45 2.70 -8.07
CA ILE A 15 5.76 2.42 -6.66
C ILE A 15 6.90 3.34 -6.23
N VAL A 16 6.57 4.33 -5.39
CA VAL A 16 7.52 5.33 -4.86
C VAL A 16 8.30 4.76 -3.68
N PHE A 17 7.60 4.05 -2.79
CA PHE A 17 8.22 3.28 -1.71
C PHE A 17 7.70 1.84 -1.77
N PRO A 18 8.62 0.85 -1.80
CA PRO A 18 8.25 -0.54 -1.97
C PRO A 18 7.44 -1.07 -0.78
N LEU A 19 6.70 -2.16 -1.02
CA LEU A 19 5.98 -2.86 0.02
C LEU A 19 6.93 -3.34 1.12
N GLN A 20 6.66 -2.86 2.33
CA GLN A 20 7.41 -3.17 3.53
C GLN A 20 6.48 -3.64 4.66
N GLU A 21 7.01 -4.54 5.50
CA GLU A 21 6.39 -4.84 6.78
C GLU A 21 6.73 -3.73 7.77
N VAL A 22 5.71 -3.28 8.51
CA VAL A 22 5.82 -2.24 9.55
C VAL A 22 5.23 -2.79 10.86
N PRO A 23 5.54 -2.19 12.03
CA PRO A 23 5.04 -2.71 13.30
C PRO A 23 3.52 -2.93 13.35
N THR A 24 2.78 -2.04 12.68
CA THR A 24 1.31 -2.03 12.63
C THR A 24 0.71 -2.88 11.50
N GLY A 25 1.52 -3.53 10.65
CA GLY A 25 1.03 -4.31 9.50
C GLY A 25 1.96 -4.24 8.29
N ALA A 26 1.46 -3.81 7.14
CA ALA A 26 2.25 -3.62 5.93
C ALA A 26 1.83 -2.34 5.19
N ALA A 27 2.80 -1.66 4.57
CA ALA A 27 2.56 -0.41 3.87
C ALA A 27 3.41 -0.29 2.59
N PHE A 28 2.94 0.52 1.64
CA PHE A 28 3.67 0.97 0.45
C PHE A 28 3.11 2.31 -0.03
N ASN A 29 3.85 3.01 -0.88
CA ASN A 29 3.39 4.26 -1.49
C ASN A 29 3.37 4.13 -3.00
N ALA A 30 2.31 4.63 -3.62
CA ALA A 30 2.19 4.67 -5.07
C ALA A 30 1.86 6.09 -5.55
N GLY A 31 2.55 6.52 -6.60
CA GLY A 31 2.21 7.69 -7.39
C GLY A 31 1.20 7.30 -8.48
N HIS A 32 0.06 7.99 -8.51
CA HIS A 32 -1.00 7.78 -9.48
C HIS A 32 -0.78 8.64 -10.73
N PRO A 33 -1.36 8.27 -11.89
CA PRO A 33 -1.22 9.02 -13.15
C PRO A 33 -1.66 10.49 -13.08
N ASP A 34 -2.51 10.85 -12.11
CA ASP A 34 -2.95 12.23 -11.88
C ASP A 34 -1.93 13.06 -11.07
N GLY A 35 -0.79 12.48 -10.69
CA GLY A 35 0.26 13.09 -9.88
C GLY A 35 0.07 12.92 -8.37
N THR A 36 -1.01 12.30 -7.91
CA THR A 36 -1.27 12.07 -6.48
C THR A 36 -0.37 10.96 -5.94
N VAL A 37 0.22 11.15 -4.76
CA VAL A 37 0.91 10.07 -4.04
C VAL A 37 0.05 9.62 -2.87
N VAL A 38 -0.25 8.31 -2.82
CA VAL A 38 -1.08 7.69 -1.78
C VAL A 38 -0.27 6.66 -1.01
N GLU A 39 -0.41 6.67 0.32
CA GLU A 39 0.05 5.59 1.18
C GLU A 39 -1.06 4.54 1.34
N TYR A 40 -0.72 3.28 1.08
CA TYR A 40 -1.62 2.15 1.25
C TYR A 40 -1.18 1.33 2.46
N VAL A 41 -2.02 1.31 3.49
CA VAL A 41 -1.76 0.60 4.76
C VAL A 41 -2.72 -0.56 4.92
N HIS A 42 -2.20 -1.73 5.28
CA HIS A 42 -2.99 -2.84 5.77
C HIS A 42 -2.60 -3.12 7.23
N HIS A 43 -3.50 -2.81 8.15
CA HIS A 43 -3.27 -3.05 9.57
C HIS A 43 -3.29 -4.55 9.89
N ARG A 44 -2.35 -4.99 10.75
CA ARG A 44 -2.43 -6.30 11.39
C ARG A 44 -3.64 -6.29 12.32
N PRO A 45 -4.51 -7.31 12.28
CA PRO A 45 -5.60 -7.43 13.25
C PRO A 45 -5.05 -7.39 14.67
N THR A 46 -5.54 -6.50 15.52
CA THR A 46 -5.27 -6.52 16.95
C THR A 46 -6.20 -7.54 17.64
N PRO A 47 -5.74 -8.29 18.66
CA PRO A 47 -6.58 -9.23 19.42
C PRO A 47 -7.78 -8.56 20.09
N GLN A 48 -7.67 -7.26 20.39
CA GLN A 48 -8.79 -6.40 20.72
C GLN A 48 -9.25 -5.76 19.41
N GLY A 49 -10.12 -6.45 18.68
CA GLY A 49 -10.87 -5.82 17.61
C GLY A 49 -11.99 -4.98 18.22
N GLY A 50 -12.07 -3.70 17.85
CA GLY A 50 -13.24 -2.85 18.10
C GLY A 50 -13.39 -2.30 19.52
#